data_AF-A0A9W8HYF6-F1
#
_entry.id   AF-A0A9W8HYF6-F1
#
_cell.length_a   1.000
_cell.length_b   1.000
_cell.length_c   1.000
_cell.angle_alpha   90.00
_cell.angle_beta   90.00
_cell.angle_gamma   90.00
#
_symmetry.space_group_name_H-M   'P 1'
#
loop_
_entity.id
_entity.type
_entity.pdbx_description
1 polymer ?
#
loop_
_entity_poly.entity_id
_entity_poly.type
_entity_poly.pdbx_seq_one_letter_code
_entity_poly.pdbx_strand_id
1 'polypeptide(L)'
;MDSIVEQQRQSHEDIERLELAVVDLMLQNLNKHRYRLIREHKINELLEQIQDRSKLLNDLEADASGLRTSEATAMAERNFDEFYDRLGKISEYHRRNPDLSVQPPELEYVKYKNNPEENDEMNRDDGASEQIDELGEAPLDTNAHNRNATETFMNDKDKDRLETMFSGEERFGRYVDLNE
;
A
#
# COMPACT_ATOMS: atom_id res chain seq x y z
N MET A 1 -8.71 -11.42 -16.35
CA MET A 1 -9.93 -11.91 -15.67
C MET A 1 -10.91 -10.77 -15.85
N ASP A 2 -11.73 -10.85 -16.89
CA ASP A 2 -12.35 -9.64 -17.46
C ASP A 2 -13.87 -9.68 -17.20
N SER A 3 -14.24 -9.81 -15.92
CA SER A 3 -15.62 -9.67 -15.46
C SER A 3 -15.81 -8.25 -14.91
N ILE A 4 -16.89 -7.58 -15.32
CA ILE A 4 -17.15 -6.20 -14.91
C ILE A 4 -17.55 -6.16 -13.44
N VAL A 5 -18.33 -7.13 -13.00
CA VAL A 5 -18.74 -7.25 -11.59
C VAL A 5 -17.52 -7.47 -10.70
N GLU A 6 -16.56 -8.30 -11.13
CA GLU A 6 -15.31 -8.49 -10.38
C GLU A 6 -14.44 -7.23 -10.38
N GLN A 7 -14.37 -6.49 -11.50
CA GLN A 7 -13.65 -5.22 -11.55
C GLN A 7 -14.27 -4.17 -10.61
N GLN A 8 -15.60 -4.12 -10.52
CA GLN A 8 -16.31 -3.26 -9.56
C GLN A 8 -16.01 -3.67 -8.12
N ARG A 9 -16.12 -4.97 -7.81
CA ARG A 9 -15.80 -5.51 -6.48
C ARG A 9 -14.37 -5.16 -6.08
N GLN A 10 -13.40 -5.38 -6.96
CA GLN A 10 -12.00 -5.05 -6.73
C GLN A 10 -11.81 -3.54 -6.53
N SER A 11 -12.47 -2.70 -7.33
CA SER A 11 -12.35 -1.24 -7.21
C SER A 11 -12.90 -0.72 -5.88
N HIS A 12 -14.02 -1.27 -5.38
CA HIS A 12 -14.54 -0.96 -4.05
C HIS A 12 -13.58 -1.37 -2.95
N GLU A 13 -13.04 -2.59 -3.05
CA GLU A 13 -12.10 -3.14 -2.07
C GLU A 13 -10.80 -2.31 -2.02
N ASP A 14 -10.30 -1.87 -3.18
CA ASP A 14 -9.14 -1.00 -3.27
C ASP A 14 -9.40 0.36 -2.60
N ILE A 15 -10.57 0.96 -2.82
CA ILE A 15 -10.96 2.23 -2.17
C ILE A 15 -11.02 2.05 -0.66
N GLU A 16 -11.69 1.02 -0.16
CA GLU A 16 -11.80 0.75 1.29
C GLU A 16 -10.42 0.58 1.93
N ARG A 17 -9.49 -0.14 1.27
CA ARG A 17 -8.12 -0.31 1.76
C ARG A 17 -7.34 0.99 1.79
N LEU A 18 -7.47 1.82 0.74
CA LEU A 18 -6.83 3.14 0.70
C LEU A 18 -7.37 4.05 1.81
N GLU A 19 -8.68 4.02 2.07
CA GLU A 19 -9.30 4.77 3.17
C GLU A 19 -8.79 4.32 4.54
N LEU A 20 -8.70 3.00 4.77
CA LEU A 20 -8.11 2.45 5.99
C LEU A 20 -6.65 2.87 6.16
N ALA A 21 -5.86 2.87 5.09
CA ALA A 21 -4.48 3.33 5.13
C ALA A 21 -4.36 4.83 5.47
N VAL A 22 -5.27 5.66 4.95
CA VAL A 22 -5.36 7.08 5.34
C VAL A 22 -5.70 7.22 6.81
N VAL A 23 -6.66 6.44 7.33
CA VAL A 23 -7.02 6.43 8.75
C VAL A 23 -5.83 6.02 9.62
N ASP A 24 -5.14 4.94 9.26
CA ASP A 24 -3.96 4.45 9.97
C ASP A 24 -2.87 5.52 10.04
N LEU A 25 -2.60 6.23 8.94
CA LEU A 25 -1.68 7.37 8.91
C LEU A 25 -2.14 8.52 9.81
N MET A 26 -3.42 8.90 9.74
CA MET A 26 -3.96 10.02 10.52
C MET A 26 -3.93 9.77 12.03
N LEU A 27 -4.04 8.50 12.45
CA LEU A 27 -3.98 8.10 13.86
C LEU A 27 -2.54 8.14 14.43
N GLN A 28 -1.51 8.20 13.58
CA GLN A 28 -0.14 8.25 14.06
C GLN A 28 0.20 9.58 14.75
N ASN A 29 0.82 9.49 15.92
CA ASN A 29 1.31 10.66 16.66
C ASN A 29 2.80 10.89 16.33
N LEU A 30 3.08 11.88 15.47
CA LEU A 30 4.43 12.22 15.01
C LEU A 30 4.90 13.55 15.63
N ASN A 31 6.02 13.53 16.33
CA ASN A 31 6.58 14.66 17.04
C ASN A 31 7.43 15.58 16.15
N LYS A 32 8.26 15.03 15.25
CA LYS A 32 9.15 15.85 14.42
C LYS A 32 8.41 16.32 13.16
N HIS A 33 8.57 17.62 12.86
CA HIS A 33 7.90 18.31 11.74
C HIS A 33 8.10 17.60 10.39
N ARG A 34 9.31 17.11 10.13
CA ARG A 34 9.65 16.37 8.90
C ARG A 34 8.76 15.13 8.71
N TYR A 35 8.48 14.35 9.77
CA TYR A 35 7.62 13.16 9.65
C TYR A 35 6.17 13.52 9.41
N ARG A 36 5.66 14.55 10.08
CA ARG A 36 4.30 15.06 9.82
C ARG A 36 4.12 15.48 8.37
N LEU A 37 5.08 16.22 7.82
CA LEU A 37 4.98 16.69 6.43
C LEU A 37 5.02 15.53 5.43
N ILE A 38 5.90 14.55 5.62
CA ILE A 38 5.95 13.35 4.76
C ILE A 38 4.63 12.57 4.84
N ARG A 39 4.09 12.40 6.05
CA ARG A 39 2.77 11.78 6.23
C ARG A 39 1.69 12.53 5.46
N GLU A 40 1.66 13.86 5.53
CA GLU A 40 0.70 14.68 4.80
C GLU A 40 0.81 14.50 3.28
N HIS A 41 2.03 14.46 2.74
CA HIS A 41 2.25 14.14 1.33
C HIS A 41 1.77 12.73 0.96
N LYS A 42 1.99 11.74 1.83
CA LYS A 42 1.48 10.38 1.59
C LYS A 42 -0.03 10.30 1.66
N ILE A 43 -0.67 10.98 2.60
CA ILE A 43 -2.13 11.07 2.64
C ILE A 43 -2.64 11.68 1.33
N ASN A 44 -2.02 12.75 0.83
CA ASN A 44 -2.42 13.35 -0.44
C ASN A 44 -2.29 12.38 -1.62
N GLU A 45 -1.19 11.61 -1.71
CA GLU A 45 -1.02 10.58 -2.74
C GLU A 45 -2.10 9.49 -2.67
N LEU A 46 -2.46 9.02 -1.47
CA LEU A 46 -3.52 8.03 -1.29
C LEU A 46 -4.90 8.61 -1.68
N LEU A 47 -5.16 9.88 -1.36
CA LEU A 47 -6.41 10.56 -1.74
C LEU A 47 -6.53 10.73 -3.27
N GLU A 48 -5.42 11.04 -3.96
CA GLU A 48 -5.38 11.07 -5.43
C GLU A 48 -5.71 9.69 -6.02
N GLN A 49 -5.15 8.62 -5.46
CA GLN A 49 -5.47 7.25 -5.87
C GLN A 49 -6.95 6.89 -5.63
N ILE A 50 -7.51 7.25 -4.47
CA ILE A 50 -8.93 7.06 -4.18
C ILE A 50 -9.78 7.80 -5.21
N GLN A 51 -9.41 9.04 -5.54
CA GLN A 51 -10.15 9.84 -6.53
C GLN A 51 -10.14 9.16 -7.90
N ASP A 52 -9.00 8.66 -8.36
CA ASP A 52 -8.89 8.01 -9.66
C ASP A 52 -9.63 6.66 -9.71
N ARG A 53 -9.55 5.86 -8.64
CA ARG A 53 -10.35 4.63 -8.50
C ARG A 53 -11.85 4.92 -8.46
N SER A 54 -12.24 5.99 -7.78
CA SER A 54 -13.64 6.41 -7.71
C SER A 54 -14.17 6.87 -9.06
N LYS A 55 -13.37 7.57 -9.87
CA LYS A 55 -13.75 7.93 -11.25
C LYS A 55 -13.99 6.68 -12.09
N LEU A 56 -13.02 5.74 -12.07
CA LEU A 56 -13.15 4.48 -12.80
C LEU A 56 -14.40 3.71 -12.38
N LEU A 57 -14.65 3.61 -11.07
CA LEU A 57 -15.83 2.93 -10.55
C LEU A 57 -17.13 3.59 -11.03
N ASN A 58 -17.22 4.92 -10.98
CA ASN A 58 -18.39 5.65 -11.51
C ASN A 58 -18.61 5.37 -13.00
N ASP A 59 -17.54 5.32 -13.80
CA ASP A 59 -17.63 5.01 -15.23
C ASP A 59 -18.11 3.57 -15.48
N LEU A 60 -17.66 2.61 -14.66
CA LEU A 60 -18.11 1.22 -14.71
C LEU A 60 -19.58 1.08 -14.26
N GLU A 61 -20.00 1.83 -13.24
CA GLU A 61 -21.37 1.81 -12.72
C GLU A 61 -22.38 2.49 -13.65
N ALA A 62 -21.95 3.50 -14.41
CA ALA A 62 -22.79 4.17 -15.42
C ALA A 62 -23.27 3.20 -16.51
N ASP A 63 -22.61 2.05 -16.68
CA ASP A 63 -23.00 0.94 -17.57
C ASP A 63 -23.38 1.41 -18.99
N ALA A 64 -22.61 2.35 -19.56
CA ALA A 64 -22.92 2.92 -20.88
C ALA A 64 -22.96 1.88 -22.01
N SER A 65 -22.30 0.73 -21.82
CA SER A 65 -22.28 -0.39 -22.76
C SER A 65 -23.39 -1.43 -22.52
N GLY A 66 -24.08 -1.38 -21.36
CA GLY A 66 -25.06 -2.38 -20.94
C GLY A 66 -24.46 -3.75 -20.57
N LEU A 67 -23.13 -3.89 -20.61
CA LEU A 67 -22.43 -5.13 -20.35
C LEU A 67 -22.58 -5.60 -18.90
N ARG A 68 -22.65 -4.67 -17.93
CA ARG A 68 -22.87 -5.04 -16.52
C ARG A 68 -24.24 -5.70 -16.36
N THR A 69 -25.26 -5.08 -16.92
CA THR A 69 -26.63 -5.60 -16.86
C THR A 69 -26.75 -6.95 -17.59
N SER A 70 -26.09 -7.10 -18.74
CA SER A 70 -26.02 -8.37 -19.47
C SER A 70 -25.33 -9.46 -18.64
N GLU A 71 -24.16 -9.18 -18.05
CA GLU A 71 -23.43 -10.13 -17.20
C GLU A 71 -24.26 -10.51 -15.97
N ALA A 72 -24.88 -9.55 -15.30
CA ALA A 72 -25.76 -9.81 -14.15
C ALA A 72 -26.96 -10.69 -14.52
N THR A 73 -27.53 -10.51 -15.72
CA THR A 73 -28.63 -11.35 -16.20
C THR A 73 -28.15 -12.77 -16.50
N ALA A 74 -27.00 -12.93 -17.16
CA ALA A 74 -26.40 -14.23 -17.43
C ALA A 74 -26.07 -15.00 -16.14
N MET A 75 -25.61 -14.30 -15.09
CA MET A 75 -25.39 -14.90 -13.76
C MET A 75 -26.68 -15.32 -13.06
N ALA A 76 -27.82 -14.67 -13.36
CA ALA A 76 -29.12 -15.02 -12.79
C ALA A 76 -29.75 -16.24 -13.48
N GLU A 77 -29.36 -16.52 -14.73
CA GLU A 77 -29.75 -17.74 -15.41
C GLU A 77 -29.09 -18.95 -14.73
N ARG A 78 -29.82 -20.07 -14.60
CA ARG A 78 -29.32 -21.29 -13.93
C ARG A 78 -28.32 -22.09 -14.78
N ASN A 79 -27.55 -21.40 -15.62
CA ASN A 79 -26.51 -22.02 -16.45
C ASN A 79 -25.14 -21.73 -15.85
N PHE A 80 -24.46 -22.79 -15.37
CA PHE A 80 -23.15 -22.70 -14.73
C PHE A 80 -22.00 -23.09 -15.67
N ASP A 81 -22.27 -23.36 -16.95
CA ASP A 81 -21.25 -23.82 -17.90
C ASP A 81 -20.07 -22.82 -17.98
N GLU A 82 -20.38 -21.52 -18.07
CA GLU A 82 -19.35 -20.47 -18.10
C GLU A 82 -18.54 -20.40 -16.80
N PHE A 83 -19.18 -20.63 -15.65
CA PHE A 83 -18.50 -20.66 -14.36
C PHE A 83 -17.48 -21.81 -14.30
N TYR A 84 -17.85 -23.01 -14.77
CA TYR A 84 -16.95 -24.15 -14.79
C TYR A 84 -15.80 -23.96 -15.78
N ASP A 85 -16.03 -23.33 -16.92
CA ASP A 85 -14.97 -22.96 -17.87
C ASP A 85 -13.96 -21.98 -17.25
N ARG A 86 -14.45 -20.97 -16.52
CA ARG A 86 -13.60 -20.02 -15.78
C ARG A 86 -12.80 -20.73 -14.68
N LEU A 87 -13.44 -21.60 -13.90
CA LEU A 87 -12.78 -22.39 -12.86
C LEU A 87 -11.69 -23.31 -13.44
N GLY A 88 -11.96 -23.93 -14.59
CA GLY A 88 -10.98 -24.75 -15.30
C GLY A 88 -9.73 -23.97 -15.67
N LYS A 89 -9.89 -22.76 -16.24
CA LYS A 89 -8.78 -21.86 -16.59
C LYS A 89 -7.96 -21.44 -15.37
N ILE A 90 -8.63 -21.05 -14.28
CA ILE A 90 -7.98 -20.65 -13.02
C ILE A 90 -7.20 -21.83 -12.42
N SER A 91 -7.83 -23.01 -12.35
CA SER A 91 -7.19 -24.22 -11.83
C SER A 91 -5.95 -24.62 -12.65
N GLU A 92 -6.03 -24.53 -13.97
CA GLU A 92 -4.89 -24.79 -14.85
C GLU A 92 -3.77 -23.75 -14.66
N TYR A 93 -4.12 -22.47 -14.47
CA TYR A 93 -3.15 -21.43 -14.17
C TYR A 93 -2.40 -21.70 -12.86
N HIS A 94 -3.11 -22.06 -11.79
CA HIS A 94 -2.46 -22.42 -10.51
C HIS A 94 -1.63 -23.70 -10.62
N ARG A 95 -2.08 -24.69 -11.40
CA ARG A 95 -1.28 -25.91 -11.66
C ARG A 95 0.01 -25.59 -12.42
N ARG A 96 -0.03 -24.64 -13.36
CA ARG A 96 1.15 -24.19 -14.13
C ARG A 96 2.11 -23.34 -13.30
N ASN A 97 1.62 -22.69 -12.25
CA ASN A 97 2.40 -21.77 -11.42
C ASN A 97 2.34 -22.17 -9.93
N PRO A 98 2.86 -23.34 -9.54
CA PRO A 98 2.76 -23.84 -8.16
C PRO A 98 3.55 -23.00 -7.15
N ASP A 99 4.65 -22.39 -7.58
CA ASP A 99 5.53 -21.59 -6.71
C ASP A 99 5.13 -20.10 -6.64
N LEU A 100 4.07 -19.70 -7.35
CA LEU A 100 3.61 -18.32 -7.34
C LEU A 100 2.84 -18.04 -6.05
N SER A 101 3.52 -17.43 -5.07
CA SER A 101 2.86 -16.94 -3.86
C SER A 101 1.93 -15.78 -4.22
N VAL A 102 0.65 -15.92 -3.90
CA VAL A 102 -0.31 -14.81 -3.98
C VAL A 102 -0.15 -13.98 -2.71
N GLN A 103 0.37 -12.77 -2.85
CA GLN A 103 0.42 -11.79 -1.75
C GLN A 103 -1.00 -11.25 -1.53
N PRO A 104 -1.59 -11.40 -0.33
CA PRO A 104 -2.84 -10.72 0.00
C PRO A 104 -2.67 -9.20 -0.17
N PRO A 105 -3.61 -8.49 -0.80
CA PRO A 105 -3.46 -7.06 -1.04
C PRO A 105 -3.37 -6.25 0.26
N GLU A 106 -3.83 -6.80 1.39
CA GLU A 106 -3.72 -6.19 2.72
C GLU A 106 -2.26 -5.96 3.14
N LEU A 107 -1.34 -6.83 2.69
CA LEU A 107 0.07 -6.74 3.09
C LEU A 107 0.73 -5.44 2.60
N GLU A 108 0.24 -4.87 1.50
CA GLU A 108 0.77 -3.61 0.98
C GLU A 108 0.58 -2.43 1.94
N TYR A 109 -0.49 -2.48 2.75
CA TYR A 109 -0.91 -1.37 3.61
C TYR A 109 -0.43 -1.49 5.05
N VAL A 110 0.17 -2.63 5.44
CA VAL A 110 0.67 -2.86 6.80
C VAL A 110 1.69 -1.78 7.22
N LYS A 111 2.50 -1.29 6.28
CA LYS A 111 3.49 -0.23 6.49
C LYS A 111 2.91 1.09 7.03
N TYR A 112 1.64 1.37 6.78
CA TYR A 112 0.97 2.59 7.24
C TYR A 112 0.59 2.53 8.74
N LYS A 113 0.63 1.35 9.35
CA LYS A 113 0.42 1.18 10.80
C LYS A 113 1.68 1.46 11.62
N ASN A 114 2.85 1.28 11.02
CA ASN A 114 4.11 1.37 11.73
C ASN A 114 4.59 2.82 11.84
N ASN A 115 4.87 3.25 13.07
CA ASN A 115 5.35 4.60 13.37
C ASN A 115 6.87 4.68 13.15
N PRO A 116 7.36 5.52 12.21
CA PRO A 116 8.79 5.66 11.95
C PRO A 116 9.56 6.27 13.12
N GLU A 117 8.93 7.06 13.98
CA GLU A 117 9.62 7.64 15.14
C GLU A 117 9.92 6.60 16.22
N GLU A 118 9.02 5.64 16.43
CA GLU A 118 9.23 4.54 17.39
C GLU A 118 10.39 3.63 16.95
N ASN A 119 10.49 3.33 15.65
CA ASN A 119 11.60 2.58 15.09
C ASN A 119 12.94 3.31 15.25
N ASP A 120 12.96 4.63 15.02
CA ASP A 120 14.16 5.46 15.22
C ASP A 120 14.59 5.59 16.69
N GLU A 121 13.66 5.42 17.63
CA GLU A 121 13.93 5.44 19.08
C GLU A 121 14.48 4.09 19.56
N MET A 122 13.91 2.97 19.12
CA MET A 122 14.44 1.63 19.43
C MET A 122 15.86 1.44 18.89
N ASN A 123 16.14 1.86 17.65
CA ASN A 123 17.48 1.79 17.06
C ASN A 123 18.51 2.68 17.76
N ARG A 124 18.08 3.66 18.58
CA ARG A 124 18.98 4.52 19.35
C ARG A 124 19.33 3.92 20.72
N ASP A 125 18.53 3.00 21.25
CA ASP A 125 18.75 2.37 22.56
C ASP A 125 19.63 1.10 22.47
N ASP A 126 19.57 0.38 21.34
CA ASP A 126 20.40 -0.82 21.10
C ASP A 126 21.90 -0.52 20.83
N GLY A 127 22.29 0.75 20.80
CA GLY A 127 23.69 1.18 20.66
C GLY A 127 24.58 0.90 21.89
N ALA A 128 24.07 0.23 22.92
CA ALA A 128 24.79 -0.02 24.19
C ALA A 128 24.98 -1.50 24.57
N SER A 129 24.81 -2.46 23.65
CA SER A 129 25.16 -3.86 23.93
C SER A 129 25.73 -4.61 22.72
N GLU A 130 26.89 -4.18 22.24
CA GLU A 130 27.81 -5.08 21.53
C GLU A 130 28.49 -6.00 22.56
N GLN A 131 27.84 -7.10 22.93
CA GLN A 131 28.56 -8.28 23.39
C GLN A 131 29.10 -9.00 22.16
N ILE A 132 30.34 -8.67 21.83
CA ILE A 132 31.18 -9.42 20.89
C ILE A 132 31.41 -10.83 21.44
N ASP A 133 30.67 -11.82 20.93
CA ASP A 133 31.03 -13.23 21.09
C ASP A 133 32.28 -13.52 20.25
N GLU A 134 33.25 -14.20 20.87
CA GLU A 134 34.66 -14.37 20.49
C GLU A 134 34.91 -15.20 19.20
N LEU A 135 33.90 -15.41 18.33
CA LEU A 135 34.00 -16.35 17.21
C LEU A 135 33.63 -15.81 15.82
N GLY A 136 33.43 -14.50 15.65
CA GLY A 136 33.57 -13.85 14.33
C GLY A 136 32.68 -14.36 13.19
N GLU A 137 31.59 -15.08 13.46
CA GLU A 137 30.57 -15.37 12.46
C GLU A 137 29.46 -14.32 12.55
N ALA A 138 29.25 -13.60 11.45
CA ALA A 138 28.13 -12.69 11.30
C ALA A 138 26.81 -13.48 11.47
N PRO A 139 25.85 -13.02 12.28
CA PRO A 139 24.58 -13.70 12.41
C PRO A 139 23.88 -13.72 11.05
N LEU A 140 23.61 -14.93 10.56
CA LEU A 140 22.76 -15.14 9.39
C LEU A 140 21.39 -14.52 9.67
N ASP A 141 20.98 -13.54 8.86
CA ASP A 141 19.63 -12.96 8.86
C ASP A 141 18.61 -14.04 8.47
N THR A 142 18.15 -14.80 9.46
CA THR A 142 17.13 -15.85 9.29
C THR A 142 15.71 -15.28 9.20
N ASN A 143 15.51 -13.96 9.16
CA ASN A 143 14.21 -13.35 9.37
C ASN A 143 13.64 -12.61 8.15
N ALA A 144 13.69 -13.24 6.98
CA ALA A 144 13.04 -12.71 5.77
C ALA A 144 11.50 -12.57 5.92
N HIS A 145 10.88 -13.32 6.84
CA HIS A 145 9.43 -13.27 7.12
C HIS A 145 9.00 -12.06 7.98
N ASN A 146 9.95 -11.29 8.52
CA ASN A 146 9.69 -10.16 9.42
C ASN A 146 10.00 -8.78 8.79
N ARG A 147 10.39 -8.74 7.50
CA ARG A 147 10.71 -7.47 6.83
C ARG A 147 9.50 -6.54 6.72
N ASN A 148 8.31 -7.10 6.53
CA ASN A 148 7.07 -6.33 6.39
C ASN A 148 6.59 -5.72 7.73
N ALA A 149 7.02 -6.25 8.88
CA ALA A 149 6.57 -5.76 10.19
C ALA A 149 7.34 -4.50 10.64
N THR A 150 8.53 -4.26 10.09
CA THR A 150 9.37 -3.11 10.43
C THR A 150 9.32 -2.01 9.36
N GLU A 151 8.81 -2.32 8.17
CA GLU A 151 8.64 -1.35 7.08
C GLU A 151 7.59 -0.31 7.48
N THR A 152 7.90 0.97 7.25
CA THR A 152 7.02 2.10 7.55
C THR A 152 6.57 2.77 6.26
N PHE A 153 5.61 3.69 6.35
CA PHE A 153 5.21 4.50 5.20
C PHE A 153 6.33 5.42 4.67
N MET A 154 7.44 5.58 5.41
CA MET A 154 8.64 6.28 4.97
C MET A 154 9.64 5.34 4.32
N ASN A 155 9.83 5.51 3.01
CA ASN A 155 11.01 5.00 2.33
C ASN A 155 12.01 6.14 2.04
N ASP A 156 13.20 5.78 1.54
CA ASP A 156 14.24 6.77 1.24
C ASP A 156 13.84 7.72 0.10
N LYS A 157 13.03 7.26 -0.86
CA LYS A 157 12.52 8.14 -1.93
C LYS A 157 11.63 9.25 -1.39
N ASP A 158 10.81 8.97 -0.37
CA ASP A 158 9.95 9.96 0.27
C ASP A 158 10.79 11.00 1.02
N LYS A 159 11.91 10.59 1.63
CA LYS A 159 12.87 11.52 2.26
C LYS A 159 13.55 12.42 1.22
N ASP A 160 14.04 11.84 0.13
CA ASP A 160 14.72 12.56 -0.96
C ASP A 160 13.77 13.54 -1.67
N ARG A 161 12.51 13.15 -1.85
CA ARG A 161 11.47 13.99 -2.47
C ARG A 161 11.28 15.29 -1.69
N LEU A 162 11.26 15.26 -0.37
CA LEU A 162 11.13 16.49 0.43
C LEU A 162 12.36 17.39 0.31
N GLU A 163 13.56 16.81 0.29
CA GLU A 163 14.81 17.56 0.15
C GLU A 163 14.90 18.23 -1.24
N THR A 164 14.18 17.70 -2.23
CA THR A 164 14.07 18.31 -3.56
C THR A 164 12.97 19.38 -3.63
N MET A 165 11.91 19.26 -2.83
CA MET A 165 10.76 20.18 -2.85
C MET A 165 11.00 21.46 -2.04
N PHE A 166 11.82 21.41 -1.00
CA PHE A 166 12.06 22.53 -0.12
C PHE A 166 13.53 22.92 -0.09
N SER A 167 13.79 24.22 -0.14
CA SER A 167 15.15 24.73 0.08
C SER A 167 15.57 24.52 1.54
N GLY A 168 16.88 24.52 1.78
CA GLY A 168 17.42 24.46 3.14
C GLY A 168 16.97 25.64 4.03
N GLU A 169 16.67 26.78 3.43
CA GLU A 169 16.22 28.00 4.12
C GLU A 169 14.75 27.91 4.53
N GLU A 170 13.89 27.31 3.70
CA GLU A 170 12.47 27.10 3.98
C GLU A 170 12.24 26.11 5.14
N ARG A 171 13.22 25.24 5.41
CA ARG A 171 13.17 24.20 6.44
C ARG A 171 11.86 23.40 6.42
N PHE A 172 11.53 22.84 5.26
CA PHE A 172 10.31 22.07 5.05
C PHE A 172 9.03 22.88 5.36
N GLY A 173 8.97 24.12 4.85
CA GLY A 173 7.82 25.02 5.00
C GLY A 173 7.66 25.65 6.38
N ARG A 174 8.68 25.61 7.25
CA ARG A 174 8.67 26.36 8.51
C ARG A 174 8.95 27.84 8.32
N TYR A 175 9.70 28.15 7.27
CA TYR A 175 10.00 29.50 6.85
C TYR A 175 9.69 29.62 5.37
N VAL A 176 9.46 30.85 4.94
CA VAL A 176 9.36 31.21 3.52
C VAL A 176 10.66 31.95 3.20
N ASP A 177 11.36 31.49 2.17
CA ASP A 177 12.53 32.21 1.69
C ASP A 177 12.06 33.50 1.00
N LEU A 178 12.57 34.64 1.48
CA LEU A 178 12.24 35.97 0.97
C LEU A 178 13.46 36.63 0.30
N ASN A 179 14.58 35.91 0.18
CA ASN A 179 15.86 36.44 -0.30
C ASN A 179 16.15 36.09 -1.77
N GLU A 180 15.12 35.87 -2.60
CA GLU A 180 15.30 35.70 -4.06
C GLU A 180 15.95 36.91 -4.74
#